data_AF-A0A6J4Y0M5-F1
#
_entry.id   AF-A0A6J4Y0M5-F1
#
_cell.length_a   1.000
_cell.length_b   1.000
_cell.length_c   1.000
_cell.angle_alpha   90.00
_cell.angle_beta   90.00
_cell.angle_gamma   90.00
#
_symmetry.space_group_name_H-M   'P 1'
#
loop_
_entity.id
_entity.type
_entity.pdbx_description
1 polymer ?
#
loop_
_entity_poly.entity_id
_entity_poly.type
_entity_poly.pdbx_seq_one_letter_code
_entity_poly.pdbx_strand_id
1 'polypeptide(L)'
;MQIATTHVNTDFDALASVIAATLIYPGSSPVLPKNLNPNVKAFLSIHKDLLRVSTVNDLSLTDVTSLIVVDVNKWERLDGMADLKNKGDLEIHLWDHHTNEGNITANFRCQEPVGATITLLTRQLKNNRTLLTPIQATLFLAGIYEDTGNLTFSATTAEDLHAGGAIDGQA
;
A
#
# COMPACT_ATOMS: atom_id res chain seq x y z
N MET A 1 3.20 -15.94 -8.91
CA MET A 1 3.09 -15.41 -7.53
C MET A 1 2.65 -13.95 -7.60
N GLN A 2 1.77 -13.52 -6.71
CA GLN A 2 1.34 -12.11 -6.63
C GLN A 2 2.02 -11.44 -5.43
N ILE A 3 2.53 -10.24 -5.61
CA ILE A 3 3.17 -9.48 -4.53
C ILE A 3 2.62 -8.05 -4.48
N ALA A 4 2.45 -7.52 -3.27
CA ALA A 4 2.13 -6.11 -3.04
C ALA A 4 3.36 -5.42 -2.44
N THR A 5 3.78 -4.29 -3.03
CA THR A 5 4.98 -3.55 -2.60
C THR A 5 4.79 -2.05 -2.73
N THR A 6 5.71 -1.30 -2.14
CA THR A 6 5.68 0.17 -2.06
C THR A 6 7.09 0.75 -2.10
N HIS A 7 7.22 2.05 -1.88
CA HIS A 7 8.47 2.78 -1.99
C HIS A 7 9.41 2.58 -0.80
N VAL A 8 10.72 2.75 -1.06
CA VAL A 8 11.74 3.00 -0.03
C VAL A 8 11.37 4.14 0.91
N ASN A 9 11.84 4.09 2.16
CA ASN A 9 11.43 4.99 3.24
C ASN A 9 9.93 4.87 3.50
N THR A 10 9.45 3.63 3.55
CA THR A 10 8.04 3.30 3.79
C THR A 10 7.55 3.95 5.09
N ASP A 11 6.53 4.78 4.95
CA ASP A 11 5.74 5.40 6.02
C ASP A 11 4.48 4.57 6.31
N PHE A 12 3.55 5.12 7.08
CA PHE A 12 2.33 4.42 7.45
C PHE A 12 1.30 4.32 6.33
N ASP A 13 1.21 5.30 5.41
CA ASP A 13 0.30 5.18 4.27
C ASP A 13 0.74 4.03 3.36
N ALA A 14 2.03 4.01 3.02
CA ALA A 14 2.65 2.95 2.25
C ALA A 14 2.47 1.57 2.91
N LEU A 15 2.75 1.42 4.21
CA LEU A 15 2.54 0.14 4.92
C LEU A 15 1.06 -0.26 4.95
N ALA A 16 0.16 0.66 5.30
CA ALA A 16 -1.27 0.41 5.36
C ALA A 16 -1.80 -0.04 4.00
N SER A 17 -1.39 0.65 2.93
CA SER A 17 -1.76 0.35 1.57
C SER A 17 -1.24 -1.01 1.11
N VAL A 18 -0.05 -1.43 1.51
CA VAL A 18 0.45 -2.79 1.22
C VAL A 18 -0.44 -3.85 1.87
N ILE A 19 -0.82 -3.67 3.14
CA ILE A 19 -1.69 -4.62 3.83
C ILE A 19 -3.10 -4.61 3.23
N ALA A 20 -3.66 -3.44 2.93
CA ALA A 20 -4.96 -3.33 2.27
C ALA A 20 -4.98 -4.00 0.89
N ALA A 21 -3.88 -3.90 0.13
CA ALA A 21 -3.74 -4.61 -1.15
C ALA A 21 -3.85 -6.12 -0.97
N THR A 22 -3.31 -6.71 0.10
CA THR A 22 -3.45 -8.17 0.34
C THR A 22 -4.89 -8.61 0.60
N LEU A 23 -5.74 -7.71 1.09
CA LEU A 23 -7.17 -7.95 1.29
C LEU A 23 -7.97 -7.79 -0.02
N ILE A 24 -7.57 -6.88 -0.90
CA ILE A 24 -8.19 -6.68 -2.24
C ILE A 24 -7.75 -7.79 -3.21
N TYR A 25 -6.52 -8.26 -3.09
CA TYR A 25 -5.90 -9.29 -3.93
C TYR A 25 -5.55 -10.52 -3.08
N PRO A 26 -6.53 -11.40 -2.77
CA PRO A 26 -6.31 -12.57 -1.96
C PRO A 26 -5.18 -13.46 -2.48
N GLY A 27 -4.27 -13.86 -1.59
CA GLY A 27 -3.10 -14.67 -1.92
C GLY A 27 -1.87 -13.88 -2.39
N SER A 28 -1.96 -12.55 -2.47
CA SER A 28 -0.75 -11.72 -2.65
C SER A 28 0.07 -11.65 -1.36
N SER A 29 1.39 -11.63 -1.51
CA SER A 29 2.32 -11.49 -0.39
C SER A 29 2.67 -10.01 -0.17
N PRO A 30 2.58 -9.49 1.07
CA PRO A 30 3.01 -8.13 1.37
C PRO A 30 4.54 -8.06 1.50
N VAL A 31 5.16 -7.29 0.61
CA VAL A 31 6.62 -7.18 0.48
C VAL A 31 7.03 -5.76 0.78
N LEU A 32 7.88 -5.59 1.78
CA LEU A 32 8.42 -4.28 2.15
C LEU A 32 9.87 -4.13 1.68
N PRO A 33 10.29 -2.89 1.34
CA PRO A 33 11.69 -2.59 1.06
C PRO A 33 12.53 -2.71 2.34
N LYS A 34 13.86 -2.70 2.21
CA LYS A 34 14.74 -2.79 3.39
C LYS A 34 14.66 -1.56 4.27
N ASN A 35 14.46 -0.39 3.66
CA ASN A 35 14.42 0.87 4.39
C ASN A 35 13.00 1.33 4.66
N LEU A 36 12.63 1.32 5.95
CA LEU A 36 11.36 1.80 6.48
C LEU A 36 11.61 2.99 7.43
N ASN A 37 10.62 3.86 7.58
CA ASN A 37 10.69 4.95 8.54
C ASN A 37 10.77 4.42 9.99
N PRO A 38 11.43 5.13 10.92
CA PRO A 38 11.63 4.64 12.30
C PRO A 38 10.34 4.30 13.05
N ASN A 39 9.28 5.09 12.86
CA ASN A 39 7.94 4.86 13.41
C ASN A 39 7.34 3.54 12.89
N VAL A 40 7.44 3.27 11.59
CA VAL A 40 6.99 2.02 10.96
C VAL A 40 7.79 0.82 11.46
N LYS A 41 9.13 0.96 11.61
CA LYS A 41 9.97 -0.09 12.20
C LYS A 41 9.54 -0.43 13.63
N ALA A 42 9.25 0.58 14.44
CA ALA A 42 8.79 0.41 15.81
C ALA A 42 7.40 -0.25 15.88
N PHE A 43 6.50 0.09 14.97
CA PHE A 43 5.19 -0.57 14.88
C PHE A 43 5.33 -2.05 14.48
N LEU A 44 6.13 -2.34 13.45
CA LEU A 44 6.35 -3.70 12.98
C LEU A 44 7.06 -4.58 14.01
N SER A 45 7.96 -4.06 14.84
CA SER A 45 8.62 -4.88 15.87
C SER A 45 7.64 -5.50 16.87
N ILE A 46 6.45 -4.91 17.02
CA ILE A 46 5.39 -5.39 17.92
C ILE A 46 4.37 -6.24 17.14
N HIS A 47 4.07 -5.89 15.88
CA HIS A 47 2.95 -6.44 15.13
C HIS A 47 3.34 -7.33 13.92
N LYS A 48 4.63 -7.62 13.71
CA LYS A 48 5.13 -8.33 12.52
C LYS A 48 4.41 -9.67 12.26
N ASP A 49 4.18 -10.45 13.32
CA ASP A 49 3.57 -11.78 13.20
C ASP A 49 2.10 -11.72 12.74
N LEU A 50 1.40 -10.61 13.04
CA LEU A 50 0.03 -10.39 12.62
C LEU A 50 -0.06 -9.98 11.15
N LEU A 51 0.92 -9.19 10.68
CA LEU A 51 0.90 -8.61 9.33
C LEU A 51 1.63 -9.46 8.28
N ARG A 52 2.45 -10.43 8.72
CA ARG A 52 3.14 -11.42 7.87
C ARG A 52 3.92 -10.80 6.71
N VAL A 53 4.51 -9.63 6.94
CA VAL A 53 5.31 -8.91 5.94
C VAL A 53 6.63 -9.64 5.66
N SER A 54 6.99 -9.75 4.39
CA SER A 54 8.27 -10.27 3.92
C SER A 54 9.11 -9.17 3.29
N THR A 55 10.37 -9.49 2.99
CA THR A 55 11.27 -8.61 2.24
C THR A 55 11.53 -9.20 0.85
N VAL A 56 12.05 -8.37 -0.06
CA VAL A 56 12.44 -8.82 -1.40
C VAL A 56 13.44 -9.99 -1.38
N ASN A 57 14.30 -10.06 -0.36
CA ASN A 57 15.29 -11.13 -0.20
C ASN A 57 14.64 -12.49 0.10
N ASP A 58 13.40 -12.52 0.57
CA ASP A 58 12.68 -13.74 0.94
C ASP A 58 11.94 -14.34 -0.27
N LEU A 59 12.08 -13.75 -1.46
CA LEU A 59 11.27 -14.05 -2.63
C LEU A 59 12.10 -14.39 -3.85
N SER A 60 11.55 -15.30 -4.65
CA SER A 60 12.02 -15.59 -6.01
C SER A 60 11.29 -14.67 -6.99
N LEU A 61 11.96 -13.61 -7.46
CA LEU A 61 11.37 -12.64 -8.39
C LEU A 61 11.00 -13.27 -9.74
N THR A 62 11.65 -14.36 -10.13
CA THR A 62 11.31 -15.08 -11.37
C THR A 62 9.89 -15.63 -11.36
N ASP A 63 9.37 -15.98 -10.17
CA ASP A 63 8.05 -16.58 -9.99
C ASP A 63 6.94 -15.53 -9.85
N VAL A 64 7.29 -14.24 -9.79
CA VAL A 64 6.34 -13.14 -9.74
C VAL A 64 5.66 -13.00 -11.10
N THR A 65 4.33 -13.07 -11.09
CA THR A 65 3.46 -12.97 -12.26
C THR A 65 2.55 -11.74 -12.18
N SER A 66 2.31 -11.22 -10.97
CA SER A 66 1.56 -9.97 -10.75
C SER A 66 2.20 -9.14 -9.64
N LEU A 67 2.28 -7.83 -9.89
CA LEU A 67 2.87 -6.82 -9.01
C LEU A 67 1.82 -5.75 -8.71
N ILE A 68 1.40 -5.68 -7.45
CA ILE A 68 0.56 -4.61 -6.93
C ILE A 68 1.49 -3.55 -6.34
N VAL A 69 1.50 -2.37 -6.95
CA VAL A 69 2.29 -1.22 -6.52
C VAL A 69 1.37 -0.24 -5.83
N VAL A 70 1.72 0.14 -4.61
CA VAL A 70 0.94 1.10 -3.83
C VAL A 70 1.79 2.30 -3.40
N ASP A 71 1.16 3.46 -3.40
CA ASP A 71 1.69 4.74 -2.90
C ASP A 71 2.92 5.26 -3.66
N VAL A 72 3.11 4.75 -4.88
CA VAL A 72 4.21 5.15 -5.74
C VAL A 72 3.95 4.78 -7.19
N ASN A 73 4.45 5.61 -8.09
CA ASN A 73 4.35 5.40 -9.54
C ASN A 73 5.70 5.39 -10.28
N LYS A 74 6.81 5.27 -9.54
CA LYS A 74 8.18 5.27 -10.09
C LYS A 74 8.96 4.01 -9.70
N TRP A 75 9.53 3.33 -10.70
CA TRP A 75 10.36 2.15 -10.51
C TRP A 75 11.58 2.40 -9.61
N GLU A 76 12.17 3.60 -9.67
CA GLU A 76 13.37 3.97 -8.90
C GLU A 76 13.12 3.96 -7.39
N ARG A 77 11.86 4.00 -6.97
CA ARG A 77 11.47 3.93 -5.56
C ARG A 77 11.20 2.50 -5.09
N LEU A 78 11.16 1.49 -5.97
CA LEU A 78 10.86 0.09 -5.63
C LEU A 78 12.16 -0.70 -5.36
N ASP A 79 12.54 -0.79 -4.08
CA ASP A 79 13.76 -1.48 -3.62
C ASP A 79 13.81 -2.95 -4.05
N GLY A 80 14.88 -3.35 -4.72
CA GLY A 80 15.10 -4.74 -5.15
C GLY A 80 14.17 -5.24 -6.27
N MET A 81 13.36 -4.37 -6.90
CA MET A 81 12.38 -4.79 -7.93
C MET A 81 12.84 -4.52 -9.37
N ALA A 82 14.10 -4.14 -9.59
CA ALA A 82 14.60 -3.73 -10.90
C ALA A 82 14.42 -4.83 -11.98
N ASP A 83 14.58 -6.10 -11.61
CA ASP A 83 14.45 -7.23 -12.53
C ASP A 83 13.01 -7.40 -13.06
N LEU A 84 12.01 -6.96 -12.28
CA LEU A 84 10.59 -7.02 -12.67
C LEU A 84 10.25 -5.97 -13.75
N LYS A 85 11.01 -4.87 -13.83
CA LYS A 85 10.74 -3.77 -14.78
C LYS A 85 10.76 -4.23 -16.24
N ASN A 86 11.60 -5.20 -16.57
CA ASN A 86 11.79 -5.69 -17.94
C ASN A 86 11.04 -6.99 -18.21
N LYS A 87 10.22 -7.47 -17.26
CA LYS A 87 9.47 -8.71 -17.41
C LYS A 87 8.21 -8.45 -18.24
N GLY A 88 8.20 -8.91 -19.49
CA GLY A 88 7.15 -8.59 -20.47
C GLY A 88 5.77 -9.20 -20.20
N ASP A 89 5.70 -10.25 -19.38
CA ASP A 89 4.47 -10.95 -18.97
C ASP A 89 4.02 -10.58 -17.55
N LEU A 90 4.59 -9.53 -16.95
CA LEU A 90 4.23 -9.08 -15.61
C LEU A 90 2.94 -8.26 -15.64
N GLU A 91 1.91 -8.71 -14.93
CA GLU A 91 0.71 -7.93 -14.68
C GLU A 91 0.97 -6.90 -13.56
N ILE A 92 0.64 -5.63 -13.78
CA ILE A 92 0.89 -4.56 -12.82
C ILE A 92 -0.40 -3.82 -12.47
N HIS A 93 -0.69 -3.73 -11.18
CA HIS A 93 -1.81 -2.98 -10.62
C HIS A 93 -1.27 -1.83 -9.77
N LEU A 94 -1.62 -0.59 -10.12
CA LEU A 94 -1.11 0.59 -9.45
C LEU A 94 -2.22 1.31 -8.68
N TRP A 95 -1.96 1.60 -7.40
CA TRP A 95 -2.77 2.43 -6.52
C TRP A 95 -1.91 3.56 -5.98
N ASP A 96 -2.28 4.81 -6.23
CA ASP A 96 -1.42 5.94 -5.86
C ASP A 96 -2.25 7.22 -5.73
N HIS A 97 -1.95 8.07 -4.75
CA HIS A 97 -2.58 9.38 -4.62
C HIS A 97 -1.75 10.53 -5.25
N HIS A 98 -0.48 10.28 -5.60
CA HIS A 98 0.38 11.30 -6.19
C HIS A 98 -0.11 11.71 -7.59
N THR A 99 -0.10 13.00 -7.92
CA THR A 99 -0.57 13.52 -9.23
C THR A 99 0.55 13.72 -10.25
N ASN A 100 1.79 13.43 -9.87
CA ASN A 100 2.95 13.57 -10.73
C ASN A 100 3.01 12.45 -11.78
N GLU A 101 3.70 12.72 -12.88
CA GLU A 101 4.00 11.68 -13.87
C GLU A 101 4.95 10.61 -13.27
N GLY A 102 4.55 9.36 -13.45
CA GLY A 102 5.32 8.16 -13.10
C GLY A 102 5.82 7.40 -14.34
N ASN A 103 6.71 6.44 -14.13
CA ASN A 103 7.29 5.63 -15.21
C ASN A 103 6.89 4.14 -15.15
N ILE A 104 5.93 3.79 -14.28
CA ILE A 104 5.34 2.47 -14.23
C ILE A 104 4.16 2.43 -15.21
N THR A 105 4.26 1.58 -16.24
CA THR A 105 3.14 1.23 -17.12
C THR A 105 2.34 0.11 -16.46
N ALA A 106 1.09 0.38 -16.08
CA ALA A 106 0.26 -0.54 -15.32
C ALA A 106 -0.93 -1.05 -16.16
N ASN A 107 -1.29 -2.32 -15.99
CA ASN A 107 -2.48 -2.93 -16.59
C ASN A 107 -3.76 -2.39 -15.94
N PHE A 108 -3.70 -2.14 -14.63
CA PHE A 108 -4.74 -1.46 -13.87
C PHE A 108 -4.14 -0.24 -13.14
N ARG A 109 -4.87 0.87 -13.12
CA ARG A 109 -4.47 2.10 -12.42
C ARG A 109 -5.67 2.73 -11.72
N CYS A 110 -5.57 2.87 -10.41
CA CYS A 110 -6.40 3.77 -9.61
C CYS A 110 -5.48 4.86 -9.05
N GLN A 111 -5.53 6.03 -9.66
CA GLN A 111 -4.69 7.16 -9.28
C GLN A 111 -5.52 8.44 -9.22
N GLU A 112 -5.72 8.97 -8.02
CA GLU A 112 -6.68 10.04 -7.75
C GLU A 112 -6.09 11.02 -6.71
N PRO A 113 -6.38 12.33 -6.82
CA PRO A 113 -5.79 13.37 -5.96
C PRO A 113 -6.47 13.42 -4.58
N VAL A 114 -6.36 12.34 -3.80
CA VAL A 114 -6.80 12.27 -2.39
C VAL A 114 -5.62 12.49 -1.44
N GLY A 115 -5.91 12.65 -0.15
CA GLY A 115 -4.89 12.93 0.86
C GLY A 115 -3.95 11.77 1.13
N ALA A 116 -4.43 10.51 1.05
CA ALA A 116 -3.62 9.32 1.27
C ALA A 116 -4.01 8.17 0.31
N THR A 117 -3.06 7.36 -0.12
CA THR A 117 -3.30 6.17 -0.97
C THR A 117 -4.24 5.18 -0.29
N ILE A 118 -4.12 4.96 1.03
CA ILE A 118 -4.98 4.06 1.80
C ILE A 118 -6.46 4.46 1.75
N THR A 119 -6.79 5.73 1.49
CA THR A 119 -8.16 6.20 1.26
C THR A 119 -8.79 5.47 0.07
N LEU A 120 -8.05 5.34 -1.04
CA LEU A 120 -8.51 4.66 -2.26
C LEU A 120 -8.74 3.17 -2.01
N LEU A 121 -7.82 2.52 -1.30
CA LEU A 121 -7.94 1.09 -1.00
C LEU A 121 -9.05 0.82 0.01
N THR A 122 -9.24 1.68 1.02
CA THR A 122 -10.34 1.58 1.98
C THR A 122 -11.69 1.69 1.29
N ARG A 123 -11.83 2.60 0.32
CA ARG A 123 -13.02 2.69 -0.54
C ARG A 123 -13.28 1.38 -1.28
N GLN A 124 -12.25 0.76 -1.85
CA GLN A 124 -12.39 -0.53 -2.53
C GLN A 124 -12.79 -1.66 -1.56
N LEU A 125 -12.18 -1.72 -0.37
CA LEU A 125 -12.49 -2.73 0.65
C LEU A 125 -13.94 -2.60 1.14
N LYS A 126 -14.42 -1.38 1.32
CA LYS A 126 -15.82 -1.10 1.65
C LYS A 126 -16.76 -1.59 0.55
N ASN A 127 -16.44 -1.34 -0.72
CA ASN A 127 -17.22 -1.84 -1.86
C ASN A 127 -17.26 -3.38 -1.90
N ASN A 128 -16.16 -4.02 -1.52
CA ASN A 128 -16.05 -5.48 -1.40
C ASN A 128 -16.73 -6.04 -0.13
N ARG A 129 -17.17 -5.17 0.80
CA ARG A 129 -17.67 -5.54 2.13
C ARG A 129 -16.67 -6.38 2.92
N THR A 130 -15.38 -6.08 2.79
CA THR A 130 -14.31 -6.76 3.51
C THR A 130 -14.35 -6.36 4.98
N LEU A 131 -14.34 -7.35 5.87
CA LEU A 131 -14.20 -7.12 7.32
C LEU A 131 -12.74 -6.87 7.68
N LEU A 132 -12.50 -5.92 8.57
CA LEU A 132 -11.17 -5.58 9.06
C LEU A 132 -10.95 -6.16 10.45
N THR A 133 -9.74 -6.62 10.71
CA THR A 133 -9.32 -6.88 12.10
C THR A 133 -9.00 -5.55 12.80
N PRO A 134 -9.07 -5.48 14.15
CA PRO A 134 -8.76 -4.26 14.89
C PRO A 134 -7.36 -3.69 14.59
N ILE A 135 -6.37 -4.55 14.35
CA ILE A 135 -5.01 -4.10 14.01
C ILE A 135 -4.92 -3.52 12.60
N GLN A 136 -5.67 -4.08 11.63
CA GLN A 136 -5.77 -3.51 10.28
C GLN A 136 -6.48 -2.16 10.32
N ALA A 137 -7.58 -2.06 11.06
CA ALA A 137 -8.29 -0.80 11.25
C ALA A 137 -7.37 0.29 11.83
N THR A 138 -6.61 -0.05 12.89
CA THR A 138 -5.63 0.85 13.50
C THR A 138 -4.56 1.29 12.50
N LEU A 139 -3.99 0.33 11.74
CA LEU A 139 -2.96 0.62 10.74
C LEU A 139 -3.50 1.53 9.62
N PHE A 140 -4.72 1.28 9.14
CA PHE A 140 -5.31 2.06 8.04
C PHE A 140 -5.61 3.50 8.48
N LEU A 141 -6.11 3.67 9.71
CA LEU A 141 -6.29 5.01 10.28
C LEU A 141 -4.95 5.74 10.46
N ALA A 142 -3.91 5.03 10.90
CA ALA A 142 -2.56 5.60 11.01
C ALA A 142 -2.02 6.05 9.64
N GLY A 143 -2.27 5.27 8.57
CA GLY A 143 -1.90 5.65 7.21
C GLY A 143 -2.60 6.93 6.74
N ILE A 144 -3.91 7.05 6.99
CA ILE A 144 -4.65 8.29 6.67
C ILE A 144 -4.04 9.47 7.43
N TYR A 145 -3.76 9.31 8.72
CA TYR A 145 -3.23 10.41 9.54
C TYR A 145 -1.79 10.83 9.18
N GLU A 146 -0.96 9.90 8.73
CA GLU A 146 0.41 10.20 8.28
C GLU A 146 0.38 11.19 7.10
N ASP A 147 -0.34 10.85 6.04
CA ASP A 147 -0.28 11.58 4.77
C ASP A 147 -1.23 12.78 4.70
N THR A 148 -2.24 12.81 5.57
CA THR A 148 -3.10 13.98 5.75
C THR A 148 -2.61 14.93 6.84
N GLY A 149 -1.53 14.59 7.55
CA GLY A 149 -1.04 15.38 8.70
C GLY A 149 -2.12 15.53 9.76
N ASN A 150 -2.77 14.43 10.14
CA ASN A 150 -3.97 14.42 10.97
C ASN A 150 -5.11 15.30 10.40
N LEU A 151 -5.36 15.19 9.10
CA LEU A 151 -6.38 15.94 8.36
C LEU A 151 -6.14 17.46 8.27
N THR A 152 -4.90 17.92 8.46
CA THR A 152 -4.55 19.35 8.42
C THR A 152 -3.78 19.77 7.17
N PHE A 153 -3.21 18.82 6.42
CA PHE A 153 -2.48 19.14 5.20
C PHE A 153 -3.41 19.54 4.07
N SER A 154 -2.92 20.41 3.17
CA SER A 154 -3.73 20.96 2.07
C SER A 154 -4.17 19.93 1.02
N ALA A 155 -3.49 18.78 0.96
CA ALA A 155 -3.87 17.67 0.08
C ALA A 155 -5.05 16.85 0.65
N THR A 156 -5.41 17.03 1.92
CA THR A 156 -6.54 16.34 2.56
C THR A 156 -7.85 16.66 1.85
N THR A 157 -8.65 15.64 1.62
CA THR A 157 -9.98 15.73 1.02
C THR A 157 -11.06 15.23 1.98
N ALA A 158 -12.32 15.51 1.67
CA ALA A 158 -13.45 14.96 2.42
C ALA A 158 -13.51 13.42 2.34
N GLU A 159 -12.92 12.83 1.31
CA GLU A 159 -12.88 11.38 1.15
C GLU A 159 -11.97 10.70 2.18
N ASP A 160 -10.85 11.34 2.56
CA ASP A 160 -9.94 10.82 3.58
C ASP A 160 -10.64 10.71 4.95
N LEU A 161 -11.41 11.75 5.32
CA LEU A 161 -12.24 11.73 6.53
C LEU A 161 -13.32 10.65 6.46
N HIS A 162 -14.01 10.51 5.32
CA HIS A 162 -15.01 9.46 5.13
C HIS A 162 -14.41 8.05 5.20
N ALA A 163 -13.23 7.83 4.62
CA ALA A 163 -12.51 6.57 4.70
C ALA A 163 -12.13 6.27 6.16
N GLY A 164 -11.59 7.25 6.88
CA GLY A 164 -11.28 7.16 8.31
C GLY A 164 -12.47 6.71 9.15
N GLY A 165 -13.63 7.34 8.96
CA GLY A 165 -14.87 6.95 9.65
C GLY A 165 -15.42 5.59 9.22
N ALA A 166 -15.19 5.17 7.97
CA ALA A 166 -15.65 3.88 7.47
C ALA A 166 -14.84 2.69 7.97
N ILE A 167 -13.62 2.91 8.47
CA ILE A 167 -12.75 1.87 9.04
C ILE A 167 -13.33 1.34 10.37
N ASP A 168 -13.85 2.24 11.22
CA ASP A 168 -14.45 1.87 12.52
C ASP A 168 -15.73 1.03 12.35
N GLY A 169 -16.51 1.30 11.30
CA GLY A 169 -17.73 0.52 10.98
C GLY A 169 -17.51 -0.85 10.34
N GLN A 170 -16.26 -1.27 10.14
CA GLN A 170 -15.88 -2.55 9.50
C GLN A 170 -15.14 -3.53 10.44
N ALA A 171 -14.87 -3.11 11.68
CA ALA A 171 -14.16 -3.90 12.70
C ALA A 171 -15.11 -4.67 13.62
#